data_AF-A0A839IL59-F1
#
_entry.id   AF-A0A839IL59-F1
#
_cell.length_a   1.000
_cell.length_b   1.000
_cell.length_c   1.000
_cell.angle_alpha   90.00
_cell.angle_beta   90.00
_cell.angle_gamma   90.00
#
_symmetry.space_group_name_H-M   'P 1'
#
loop_
_entity.id
_entity.type
_entity.pdbx_description
1 polymer ?
#
loop_
_entity_poly.entity_id
_entity_poly.type
_entity_poly.pdbx_seq_one_letter_code
_entity_poly.pdbx_strand_id
1 'polypeptide(L)'
;MFVKVRKNCGIYMQNNESGKKVIAPVSSHFYVNLQLVTEISSYTLKEPKTLQQLDGSILAIPPATRVLHFTMSSNFSSSKEKIKGADGKRHLFEKVFYTLYFLPDNLIEFDRLKNAIDQSTLNRD
;
A
#
# COMPACT_ATOMS: atom_id res chain seq x y z
N MET A 1 15.17 -2.06 -2.92
CA MET A 1 15.19 -0.58 -2.87
C MET A 1 14.03 -0.11 -2.01
N PHE A 2 14.26 0.82 -1.08
CA PHE A 2 13.21 1.33 -0.20
C PHE A 2 12.83 2.76 -0.58
N VAL A 3 11.54 3.07 -0.59
CA VAL A 3 11.03 4.44 -0.69
C VAL A 3 10.38 4.85 0.62
N LYS A 4 10.80 5.98 1.18
CA LYS A 4 10.19 6.56 2.37
C LYS A 4 8.83 7.16 2.01
N VAL A 5 7.80 6.96 2.81
CA VAL A 5 6.54 7.71 2.80
C VAL A 5 6.56 8.70 3.96
N ARG A 6 6.26 9.97 3.67
CA ARG A 6 6.37 11.04 4.66
C ARG A 6 5.09 11.16 5.50
N LYS A 7 5.25 11.33 6.82
CA LYS A 7 4.13 11.63 7.73
C LYS A 7 3.61 13.05 7.47
N ASN A 8 2.40 13.34 7.95
CA ASN A 8 1.77 14.66 7.92
C ASN A 8 1.56 15.24 6.50
N CYS A 9 1.54 14.39 5.47
CA CYS A 9 1.24 14.78 4.09
C CYS A 9 -0.22 14.50 3.71
N GLY A 10 -1.17 14.63 4.66
CA GLY A 10 -2.59 14.36 4.40
C GLY A 10 -2.83 12.99 3.77
N ILE A 11 -2.12 11.96 4.24
CA ILE A 11 -2.21 10.60 3.72
C ILE A 11 -3.00 9.75 4.70
N TYR A 12 -3.97 9.01 4.16
CA TYR A 12 -4.64 7.93 4.88
C TYR A 12 -4.29 6.59 4.24
N MET A 13 -4.23 5.55 5.04
CA MET A 13 -3.85 4.20 4.62
C MET A 13 -4.94 3.20 4.98
N GLN A 14 -5.09 2.21 4.11
CA GLN A 14 -5.88 1.01 4.29
C GLN A 14 -5.04 -0.21 3.86
N ASN A 15 -5.23 -1.35 4.52
CA ASN A 15 -4.63 -2.63 4.17
C ASN A 15 -5.65 -3.79 4.31
N ASN A 16 -5.20 -5.03 4.08
CA ASN A 16 -6.01 -6.25 4.22
C ASN A 16 -6.79 -6.32 5.53
N GLU A 17 -6.10 -6.09 6.63
CA GLU A 17 -6.62 -6.30 7.99
C GLU A 17 -7.57 -5.20 8.45
N SER A 18 -7.41 -3.98 7.93
CA SER A 18 -8.33 -2.87 8.26
C SER A 18 -9.76 -3.09 7.74
N GLY A 19 -9.97 -4.01 6.79
CA GLY A 19 -11.27 -4.17 6.13
C GLY A 19 -11.55 -3.08 5.09
N LYS A 20 -12.71 -3.15 4.41
CA LYS A 20 -12.99 -2.33 3.21
C LYS A 20 -13.29 -0.85 3.49
N LYS A 21 -13.67 -0.51 4.71
CA LYS A 21 -14.22 0.81 5.07
C LYS A 21 -13.40 1.55 6.13
N VAL A 22 -12.40 0.91 6.73
CA VAL A 22 -11.61 1.51 7.80
C VAL A 22 -10.30 2.04 7.23
N ILE A 23 -9.93 3.25 7.65
CA ILE A 23 -8.68 3.89 7.27
C ILE A 23 -7.96 4.44 8.50
N ALA A 24 -6.64 4.55 8.39
CA ALA A 24 -5.80 5.15 9.42
C ALA A 24 -5.00 6.32 8.84
N PRO A 25 -4.84 7.44 9.56
CA PRO A 25 -3.92 8.48 9.13
C PRO A 25 -2.48 7.97 9.19
N VAL A 26 -1.66 8.35 8.22
CA VAL A 26 -0.22 8.10 8.23
C VAL A 26 0.44 9.09 9.21
N SER A 27 0.48 8.69 10.49
CA SER A 27 1.01 9.49 11.59
C SER A 27 2.54 9.42 11.74
N SER A 28 3.17 8.39 11.16
CA SER A 28 4.61 8.16 11.22
C SER A 28 5.19 7.89 9.83
N HIS A 29 6.50 8.12 9.70
CA HIS A 29 7.21 7.75 8.48
C HIS A 29 7.25 6.23 8.38
N PHE A 30 7.02 5.70 7.18
CA PHE A 30 7.26 4.29 6.89
C PHE A 30 8.02 4.14 5.58
N TYR A 31 8.51 2.94 5.32
CA TYR A 31 9.27 2.62 4.11
C TYR A 31 8.57 1.50 3.35
N VAL A 32 8.41 1.67 2.04
CA VAL A 32 7.92 0.62 1.15
C VAL A 32 9.12 -0.02 0.48
N ASN A 33 9.24 -1.35 0.59
CA ASN A 33 10.23 -2.10 -0.16
C ASN A 33 9.74 -2.32 -1.60
N LEU A 34 10.29 -1.57 -2.54
CA LEU A 34 9.90 -1.61 -3.94
C LEU A 34 10.21 -2.96 -4.60
N GLN A 35 11.12 -3.77 -4.04
CA GLN A 35 11.38 -5.14 -4.52
C GLN A 35 10.22 -6.10 -4.29
N LEU A 36 9.35 -5.78 -3.33
CA LEU A 36 8.20 -6.61 -3.01
C LEU A 36 6.93 -6.11 -3.69
N VAL A 37 6.93 -4.91 -4.27
CA VAL A 37 5.76 -4.41 -5.02
C VAL A 37 5.62 -5.21 -6.31
N THR A 38 4.45 -5.84 -6.48
CA THR A 38 4.13 -6.69 -7.63
C THR A 38 3.13 -6.03 -8.58
N GLU A 39 2.19 -5.26 -8.05
CA GLU A 39 1.12 -4.61 -8.82
C GLU A 39 0.92 -3.20 -8.30
N ILE A 40 0.65 -2.25 -9.19
CA ILE A 40 0.33 -0.86 -8.88
C ILE A 40 -0.84 -0.39 -9.72
N SER A 41 -1.74 0.38 -9.12
CA SER A 41 -2.77 1.12 -9.82
C SER A 41 -3.03 2.45 -9.11
N SER A 42 -3.47 3.45 -9.87
CA SER A 42 -3.80 4.75 -9.31
C SER A 42 -5.03 5.34 -9.97
N TYR A 43 -5.85 6.04 -9.20
CA TYR A 43 -7.04 6.72 -9.72
C TYR A 43 -7.34 7.98 -8.90
N THR A 44 -8.29 8.77 -9.37
CA THR A 44 -8.78 9.97 -8.70
C THR A 44 -10.21 9.76 -8.27
N LEU A 45 -10.54 10.16 -7.03
CA LEU A 45 -11.92 10.19 -6.58
C LEU A 45 -12.70 11.29 -7.30
N LYS A 46 -13.77 10.91 -8.00
CA LYS A 46 -14.70 11.84 -8.65
C LYS A 46 -15.69 12.44 -7.65
N GLU A 47 -16.08 11.64 -6.68
CA GLU A 47 -17.07 11.98 -5.65
C GLU A 47 -16.46 11.78 -4.26
N PRO A 48 -16.96 12.48 -3.23
CA PRO A 48 -16.52 12.26 -1.86
C PRO A 48 -16.80 10.82 -1.43
N LYS A 49 -15.88 10.24 -0.64
CA LYS A 49 -16.01 8.88 -0.12
C LYS A 49 -16.01 8.90 1.40
N THR A 50 -17.06 8.34 2.00
CA THR A 50 -17.17 8.21 3.46
C THR A 50 -16.45 6.95 3.92
N LEU A 51 -15.50 7.11 4.83
CA LEU A 51 -14.72 6.04 5.45
C LEU A 51 -14.74 6.18 6.97
N GLN A 52 -14.44 5.11 7.68
CA GLN A 52 -14.39 5.05 9.13
C GLN A 52 -12.93 5.10 9.60
N GLN A 53 -12.64 5.86 10.65
CA GLN A 53 -11.33 5.87 11.29
C GLN A 53 -11.22 4.74 12.33
N LEU A 54 -10.00 4.49 12.82
CA LEU A 54 -9.74 3.45 13.83
C LEU A 54 -10.48 3.66 15.16
N ASP A 55 -10.80 4.91 15.51
CA ASP A 55 -11.57 5.27 16.70
C ASP A 55 -13.10 5.14 16.48
N GLY A 56 -13.52 4.69 15.30
CA GLY A 56 -14.91 4.52 14.92
C GLY A 56 -15.57 5.77 14.34
N SER A 57 -14.88 6.92 14.34
CA SER A 57 -15.40 8.17 13.79
C SER A 57 -15.49 8.11 12.26
N ILE A 58 -16.37 8.93 11.68
CA ILE A 58 -16.59 8.97 10.24
C ILE A 58 -15.78 10.12 9.63
N LEU A 59 -15.02 9.82 8.58
CA LEU A 59 -14.24 10.77 7.81
C LEU A 59 -14.73 10.81 6.35
N ALA A 60 -15.06 12.01 5.88
CA ALA A 60 -15.34 12.26 4.47
C ALA A 60 -14.04 12.56 3.73
N ILE A 61 -13.62 11.65 2.85
CA ILE A 61 -12.51 11.89 1.93
C ILE A 61 -13.02 12.76 0.78
N PRO A 62 -12.44 13.95 0.54
CA PRO A 62 -12.92 14.88 -0.47
C PRO A 62 -12.71 14.35 -1.89
N PRO A 63 -13.49 14.84 -2.87
CA PRO A 63 -13.20 14.60 -4.28
C PRO A 63 -11.81 15.14 -4.66
N ALA A 64 -11.32 14.75 -5.83
CA ALA A 64 -9.96 15.04 -6.31
C ALA A 64 -8.81 14.41 -5.49
N THR A 65 -9.11 13.69 -4.41
CA THR A 65 -8.13 12.84 -3.71
C THR A 65 -7.53 11.84 -4.70
N ARG A 66 -6.19 11.74 -4.71
CA ARG A 66 -5.47 10.73 -5.48
C ARG A 66 -5.36 9.46 -4.65
N VAL A 67 -5.69 8.33 -5.25
CA VAL A 67 -5.61 7.02 -4.61
C VAL A 67 -4.53 6.21 -5.30
N LEU A 68 -3.62 5.66 -4.49
CA LEU A 68 -2.58 4.74 -4.93
C LEU A 68 -2.84 3.39 -4.28
N HIS A 69 -3.08 2.37 -5.09
CA HIS A 69 -3.25 1.00 -4.65
C HIS A 69 -2.07 0.17 -5.13
N PHE A 70 -1.43 -0.57 -4.22
CA PHE A 70 -0.33 -1.45 -4.57
C PHE A 70 -0.38 -2.75 -3.80
N THR A 71 0.01 -3.82 -4.47
CA THR A 71 0.13 -5.16 -3.89
C THR A 71 1.60 -5.47 -3.67
N MET A 72 1.91 -6.04 -2.51
CA MET A 72 3.22 -6.52 -2.15
C MET A 72 3.21 -8.04 -1.96
N SER A 73 4.25 -8.71 -2.46
CA SER A 73 4.55 -10.09 -2.10
C SER A 73 5.13 -10.13 -0.70
N SER A 74 4.41 -10.75 0.24
CA SER A 74 4.94 -11.03 1.57
C SER A 74 5.38 -12.50 1.65
N ASN A 75 6.60 -12.73 2.12
CA ASN A 75 7.04 -14.05 2.53
C ASN A 75 6.45 -14.32 3.92
N PHE A 76 5.24 -14.86 3.97
CA PHE A 76 4.51 -15.08 5.21
C PHE A 76 5.15 -16.19 6.06
N SER A 77 5.69 -17.23 5.42
CA SER A 77 6.39 -18.31 6.11
C SER A 77 7.29 -19.08 5.15
N SER A 78 8.47 -19.48 5.62
CA SER A 78 9.28 -20.53 5.01
C SER A 78 9.29 -21.72 5.94
N SER A 79 8.42 -22.71 5.72
CA SER A 79 8.55 -23.99 6.41
C SER A 79 9.60 -24.85 5.69
N LYS A 80 10.52 -25.43 6.46
CA LYS A 80 11.34 -26.55 5.96
C LYS A 80 10.48 -27.81 6.08
N GLU A 81 9.63 -28.10 5.11
CA GLU A 81 9.03 -29.43 5.03
C GLU A 81 10.07 -30.42 4.50
N LYS A 82 10.43 -31.42 5.30
CA LYS A 82 11.11 -32.62 4.80
C LYS A 82 10.11 -33.44 4.00
N ILE A 83 9.87 -33.08 2.75
CA ILE A 83 9.21 -33.96 1.80
C ILE A 83 10.22 -35.07 1.50
N LYS A 84 9.83 -36.33 1.74
CA LYS A 84 10.66 -37.53 1.50
C LYS A 84 11.38 -37.42 0.14
N GLY A 85 12.69 -37.13 0.17
CA GLY A 85 13.59 -37.21 -0.99
C GLY A 85 14.00 -35.90 -1.67
N ALA A 86 13.45 -34.74 -1.30
CA ALA A 86 13.91 -33.45 -1.85
C ALA A 86 13.72 -32.31 -0.84
N ASP A 87 14.82 -31.61 -0.51
CA ASP A 87 14.82 -30.39 0.32
C ASP A 87 14.19 -29.20 -0.45
N GLY A 88 12.88 -29.23 -0.64
CA GLY A 88 12.12 -28.13 -1.23
C GLY A 88 11.63 -27.16 -0.15
N LYS A 89 12.15 -25.93 -0.12
CA LYS A 89 11.54 -24.85 0.68
C LYS A 89 10.22 -24.44 0.04
N ARG A 90 9.09 -24.72 0.69
CA ARG A 90 7.79 -24.20 0.25
C ARG A 90 7.59 -22.80 0.84
N HIS A 91 7.56 -21.80 -0.02
CA HIS A 91 7.24 -20.42 0.36
C HIS A 91 5.73 -20.22 0.19
N LEU A 92 5.03 -19.92 1.30
CA LEU A 92 3.64 -19.45 1.23
C LEU A 92 3.68 -17.94 1.00
N PHE A 93 3.27 -17.51 -0.19
CA PHE A 93 3.17 -16.10 -0.54
C PHE A 93 1.76 -15.60 -0.24
N GLU A 94 1.64 -14.65 0.67
CA GLU A 94 0.40 -13.93 0.87
C GLU A 94 0.49 -12.57 0.16
N LYS A 95 -0.55 -12.24 -0.62
CA LYS A 95 -0.66 -10.94 -1.28
C LYS A 95 -1.16 -9.92 -0.26
N VAL A 96 -0.31 -8.96 0.09
CA VAL A 96 -0.68 -7.85 0.99
C VAL A 96 -0.94 -6.62 0.14
N PHE A 97 -2.15 -6.09 0.19
CA PHE A 97 -2.53 -4.86 -0.48
C PHE A 97 -2.45 -3.67 0.48
N TYR A 98 -2.06 -2.54 -0.08
CA TYR A 98 -2.08 -1.25 0.58
C TYR A 98 -2.79 -0.24 -0.33
N THR A 99 -3.64 0.57 0.25
CA THR A 99 -4.27 1.70 -0.42
C THR A 99 -3.92 2.97 0.32
N LEU A 100 -3.31 3.92 -0.37
CA LEU A 100 -2.99 5.24 0.15
C LEU A 100 -3.90 6.28 -0.50
N TYR A 101 -4.55 7.09 0.33
CA TYR A 101 -5.39 8.22 -0.04
C TYR A 101 -4.60 9.50 0.20
N PHE A 102 -4.26 10.21 -0.86
CA PHE A 102 -3.57 11.50 -0.80
C PHE A 102 -4.58 12.60 -0.99
N LEU A 103 -4.83 13.37 0.08
CA LEU A 103 -5.72 14.52 0.03
C LEU A 103 -5.26 15.53 -1.05
N PRO A 104 -6.18 16.32 -1.63
CA PRO A 104 -5.88 17.23 -2.74
C PRO A 104 -4.70 18.18 -2.51
N ASP A 105 -4.41 18.55 -1.26
CA ASP A 105 -3.31 19.45 -0.91
C ASP A 105 -1.92 18.79 -0.99
N ASN A 106 -1.85 17.47 -1.15
CA ASN A 106 -0.60 16.70 -1.03
C ASN A 106 -0.25 15.90 -2.29
N LEU A 107 -0.47 16.50 -3.47
CA LEU A 107 -0.16 15.87 -4.77
C LEU A 107 1.34 15.62 -4.98
N ILE A 108 2.21 16.47 -4.41
CA ILE A 108 3.67 16.32 -4.54
C ILE A 108 4.15 14.96 -4.01
N GLU A 109 3.61 14.54 -2.87
CA GLU A 109 4.00 13.27 -2.25
C GLU A 109 3.42 12.07 -3.01
N PHE A 110 2.22 12.22 -3.58
CA PHE A 110 1.63 11.25 -4.49
C PHE A 110 2.52 11.03 -5.72
N ASP A 111 2.86 12.11 -6.45
CA ASP A 111 3.65 12.02 -7.67
C ASP A 111 5.03 11.43 -7.39
N ARG A 112 5.67 11.84 -6.29
CA ARG A 112 6.96 11.29 -5.86
C ARG A 112 6.89 9.79 -5.60
N LEU A 113 5.88 9.32 -4.87
CA LEU A 113 5.75 7.91 -4.53
C LEU A 113 5.38 7.07 -5.75
N LYS A 114 4.42 7.54 -6.55
CA LYS A 114 4.01 6.88 -7.79
C LYS A 114 5.20 6.73 -8.74
N ASN A 115 5.93 7.81 -9.02
CA ASN A 115 7.10 7.77 -9.89
C ASN A 115 8.18 6.80 -9.39
N ALA A 116 8.43 6.77 -8.08
CA ALA A 116 9.40 5.84 -7.50
C ALA A 116 9.00 4.37 -7.65
N ILE A 117 7.70 4.06 -7.51
CA ILE A 117 7.20 2.69 -7.71
C ILE A 117 7.22 2.34 -9.20
N ASP A 118 6.69 3.21 -10.07
CA ASP A 118 6.62 2.98 -11.52
C ASP A 118 8.02 2.75 -12.12
N GLN A 119 9.01 3.57 -11.74
CA GLN A 119 10.40 3.35 -12.17
C GLN A 119 10.96 2.01 -11.69
N SER A 120 10.55 1.57 -10.49
CA SER A 120 11.01 0.28 -9.97
C SER A 120 10.30 -0.91 -10.61
N THR A 121 9.10 -0.76 -11.16
CA THR A 121 8.36 -1.83 -11.84
C THR A 121 8.70 -1.89 -13.32
N LEU A 122 8.84 -0.75 -14.01
CA LEU A 122 9.25 -0.68 -15.42
C LEU A 122 10.61 -1.31 -15.69
N ASN A 123 11.54 -1.24 -14.73
CA ASN A 123 12.86 -1.85 -14.84
C ASN A 123 12.85 -3.39 -14.59
N ARG A 124 11.68 -4.03 -14.51
CA ARG A 124 11.54 -5.48 -14.27
C ARG A 124 10.82 -6.23 -15.38
N ASP A 125 10.19 -5.52 -16.31
CA ASP A 125 9.64 -6.09 -17.54
C ASP A 125 10.73 -6.15 -18.62
#